data_AF-A0A526RXH3-F1
#
_entry.id   AF-A0A526RXH3-F1
#
_cell.length_a   1.000
_cell.length_b   1.000
_cell.length_c   1.000
_cell.angle_alpha   90.00
_cell.angle_beta   90.00
_cell.angle_gamma   90.00
#
_symmetry.space_group_name_H-M   'P 1'
#
loop_
_entity.id
_entity.type
_entity.pdbx_description
1 polymer ?
#
loop_
_entity_poly.entity_id
_entity_poly.type
_entity_poly.pdbx_seq_one_letter_code
_entity_poly.pdbx_strand_id
1 'polypeptide(L)'
;KETVTDTRSPVLDAEAEPGLAVLRGLALHKLLQVLPSIAEGGRKDAAERYLARAGAAWSEAERVKALNAVLAILADPLFAPLFSPASRAEIAVMGSLEVKGKLRSISGKIDRLAVSEHSVSIVDYKTNRPAPTTLEEVPPAYVLQLALYRALLQPLYPGRDVQAALLFTEAPRLIELPASAMDDALARLTGA
;
A
#
# COMPACT_ATOMS: atom_id res chain seq x y z
N LYS A 1 17.89 -20.50 -17.36
CA LYS A 1 16.62 -19.89 -17.80
C LYS A 1 16.79 -18.39 -17.66
N GLU A 2 16.97 -17.71 -18.78
CA GLU A 2 17.32 -16.29 -18.86
C GLU A 2 16.24 -15.38 -18.25
N THR A 3 16.70 -14.45 -17.42
CA THR A 3 15.94 -13.28 -16.98
C THR A 3 15.86 -12.30 -18.14
N VAL A 4 14.68 -12.17 -18.74
CA VAL A 4 14.39 -11.11 -19.71
C VAL A 4 14.32 -9.79 -18.94
N THR A 5 15.38 -8.98 -19.03
CA THR A 5 15.36 -7.58 -18.64
C THR A 5 14.50 -6.81 -19.64
N ASP A 6 13.36 -6.29 -19.19
CA ASP A 6 12.46 -5.49 -19.98
C ASP A 6 13.09 -4.12 -20.27
N THR A 7 13.51 -3.89 -21.52
CA THR A 7 14.19 -2.66 -21.99
C THR A 7 13.25 -1.66 -22.67
N ARG A 8 11.94 -1.73 -22.42
CA ARG A 8 10.95 -0.92 -23.15
C ARG A 8 10.83 0.51 -22.63
N SER A 9 10.71 1.45 -23.58
CA SER A 9 10.63 2.89 -23.34
C SER A 9 9.18 3.37 -23.47
N PRO A 10 8.61 4.02 -22.44
CA PRO A 10 7.18 4.37 -22.39
C PRO A 10 6.76 5.47 -23.37
N VAL A 11 7.68 5.97 -24.21
CA VAL A 11 7.42 7.05 -25.18
C VAL A 11 7.35 6.51 -26.63
N LEU A 12 7.82 5.28 -26.88
CA LEU A 12 8.00 4.75 -28.24
C LEU A 12 7.23 3.45 -28.51
N ASP A 13 6.92 2.67 -27.48
CA ASP A 13 6.15 1.43 -27.63
C ASP A 13 4.67 1.69 -27.34
N ALA A 14 3.78 1.24 -28.24
CA ALA A 14 2.33 1.30 -28.02
C ALA A 14 1.98 0.72 -26.65
N GLU A 15 1.16 1.43 -25.86
CA GLU A 15 0.74 1.02 -24.52
C GLU A 15 0.21 -0.41 -24.57
N ALA A 16 1.03 -1.36 -24.10
CA ALA A 16 0.59 -2.73 -23.92
C ALA A 16 -0.51 -2.70 -22.86
N GLU A 17 -1.70 -3.17 -23.22
CA GLU A 17 -2.81 -3.33 -22.28
C GLU A 17 -2.29 -3.96 -20.98
N PRO A 18 -2.50 -3.32 -19.81
CA PRO A 18 -1.93 -3.78 -18.56
C PRO A 18 -2.35 -5.24 -18.33
N GLY A 19 -1.36 -6.10 -18.14
CA GLY A 19 -1.61 -7.53 -17.93
C GLY A 19 -2.55 -7.78 -16.75
N LEU A 20 -3.29 -8.88 -16.80
CA LEU A 20 -4.30 -9.25 -15.79
C LEU A 20 -3.85 -9.07 -14.33
N ALA A 21 -2.59 -9.38 -14.02
CA ALA A 21 -2.05 -9.22 -12.67
C ALA A 21 -2.07 -7.76 -12.17
N VAL A 22 -1.76 -6.80 -13.06
CA VAL A 22 -1.81 -5.37 -12.76
C VAL A 22 -3.24 -4.92 -12.53
N LEU A 23 -4.15 -5.29 -13.44
CA LEU A 23 -5.58 -4.97 -13.33
C LEU A 23 -6.20 -5.54 -12.05
N ARG A 24 -5.84 -6.77 -11.70
CA ARG A 24 -6.28 -7.40 -10.44
C ARG A 24 -5.75 -6.65 -9.23
N GLY A 25 -4.48 -6.29 -9.23
CA GLY A 25 -3.88 -5.50 -8.15
C GLY A 25 -4.61 -4.17 -7.93
N LEU A 26 -4.88 -3.44 -9.00
CA LEU A 26 -5.63 -2.17 -8.97
C LEU A 26 -7.05 -2.36 -8.42
N ALA A 27 -7.73 -3.45 -8.79
CA ALA A 27 -9.07 -3.74 -8.29
C ALA A 27 -9.08 -4.08 -6.79
N LEU A 28 -8.13 -4.92 -6.33
CA LEU A 28 -7.98 -5.26 -4.91
C LEU A 28 -7.71 -4.00 -4.07
N HIS A 29 -6.77 -3.17 -4.52
CA HIS A 29 -6.46 -1.88 -3.90
C HIS A 29 -7.69 -1.01 -3.79
N LYS A 30 -8.45 -0.85 -4.88
CA LYS A 30 -9.64 -0.01 -4.92
C LYS A 30 -10.73 -0.53 -3.98
N LEU A 31 -10.90 -1.84 -3.89
CA LEU A 31 -11.86 -2.43 -2.96
C LEU A 31 -11.46 -2.20 -1.51
N LEU A 32 -10.17 -2.39 -1.16
CA LEU A 32 -9.66 -2.12 0.19
C LEU A 32 -9.74 -0.62 0.57
N GLN A 33 -9.71 0.27 -0.43
CA GLN A 33 -9.93 1.70 -0.23
C GLN A 33 -11.39 2.01 0.15
N VAL A 34 -12.36 1.39 -0.53
CA VAL A 34 -13.77 1.81 -0.51
C VAL A 34 -14.60 1.01 0.49
N LEU A 35 -14.45 -0.31 0.51
CA LEU A 35 -15.31 -1.21 1.29
C LEU A 35 -15.34 -0.91 2.81
N PRO A 36 -14.26 -0.45 3.48
CA PRO A 36 -14.34 -0.10 4.89
C PRO A 36 -15.40 0.96 5.22
N SER A 37 -15.73 1.85 4.27
CA SER A 37 -16.77 2.87 4.42
C SER A 37 -18.20 2.36 4.25
N ILE A 38 -18.35 1.12 3.79
CA ILE A 38 -19.65 0.45 3.59
C ILE A 38 -19.93 -0.41 4.83
N ALA A 39 -21.19 -0.41 5.29
CA ALA A 39 -21.66 -1.29 6.36
C ALA A 39 -21.36 -2.75 6.02
N GLU A 40 -20.95 -3.54 7.02
CA GLU A 40 -20.42 -4.90 6.84
C GLU A 40 -21.32 -5.78 5.97
N GLY A 41 -22.63 -5.79 6.24
CA GLY A 41 -23.62 -6.56 5.47
C GLY A 41 -23.73 -6.19 3.99
N GLY A 42 -23.30 -4.99 3.59
CA GLY A 42 -23.33 -4.54 2.19
C GLY A 42 -21.99 -4.65 1.45
N ARG A 43 -20.89 -5.02 2.14
CA ARG A 43 -19.55 -5.04 1.56
C ARG A 43 -19.40 -6.06 0.45
N LYS A 44 -19.92 -7.28 0.66
CA LYS A 44 -19.86 -8.37 -0.33
C LYS A 44 -20.54 -7.97 -1.63
N ASP A 45 -21.79 -7.54 -1.57
CA ASP A 45 -22.55 -7.16 -2.77
C ASP A 45 -21.90 -5.96 -3.50
N ALA A 46 -21.35 -5.00 -2.75
CA ALA A 46 -20.62 -3.88 -3.35
C ALA A 46 -19.35 -4.34 -4.07
N ALA A 47 -18.59 -5.27 -3.48
CA ALA A 47 -17.40 -5.84 -4.08
C ALA A 47 -17.71 -6.64 -5.34
N GLU A 48 -18.77 -7.46 -5.31
CA GLU A 48 -19.23 -8.23 -6.47
C GLU A 48 -19.64 -7.33 -7.64
N ARG A 49 -20.45 -6.30 -7.37
CA ARG A 49 -20.84 -5.31 -8.40
C ARG A 49 -19.64 -4.59 -9.00
N TYR A 50 -18.64 -4.25 -8.19
CA TYR A 50 -17.43 -3.61 -8.67
C TYR A 50 -16.60 -4.58 -9.55
N LEU A 51 -16.37 -5.81 -9.09
CA LEU A 51 -15.58 -6.82 -9.82
C LEU A 51 -16.26 -7.27 -11.11
N ALA A 52 -17.59 -7.28 -11.18
CA ALA A 52 -18.31 -7.55 -12.42
C ALA A 52 -17.99 -6.52 -13.53
N ARG A 53 -17.68 -5.28 -13.15
CA ARG A 53 -17.32 -4.19 -14.07
C ARG A 53 -15.81 -4.12 -14.30
N ALA A 54 -15.04 -4.03 -13.22
CA ALA A 54 -13.58 -3.88 -13.27
C ALA A 54 -12.87 -5.13 -13.81
N GLY A 55 -13.45 -6.30 -13.59
CA GLY A 55 -12.96 -7.59 -14.06
C GLY A 55 -13.83 -8.20 -15.15
N ALA A 56 -14.47 -7.40 -16.02
CA ALA A 56 -15.37 -7.90 -17.05
C ALA A 56 -14.69 -8.93 -17.99
N ALA A 57 -13.41 -8.71 -18.31
CA ALA A 57 -12.59 -9.60 -19.13
C ALA A 57 -11.99 -10.80 -18.36
N TRP A 58 -12.21 -10.90 -17.05
CA TRP A 58 -11.65 -11.98 -16.23
C TRP A 58 -12.57 -13.19 -16.24
N SER A 59 -12.01 -14.36 -16.00
CA SER A 59 -12.80 -15.55 -15.69
C SER A 59 -13.59 -15.35 -14.38
N GLU A 60 -14.68 -16.09 -14.24
CA GLU A 60 -15.46 -16.09 -13.00
C GLU A 60 -14.60 -16.51 -11.79
N ALA A 61 -13.75 -17.52 -11.96
CA ALA A 61 -12.83 -17.99 -10.93
C ALA A 61 -11.88 -16.88 -10.43
N GLU A 62 -11.39 -16.03 -11.33
CA GLU A 62 -10.53 -14.91 -10.96
C GLU A 62 -11.27 -13.82 -10.19
N ARG A 63 -12.51 -13.51 -10.58
CA ARG A 63 -13.37 -12.57 -9.84
C ARG A 63 -13.70 -13.10 -8.44
N VAL A 64 -14.07 -14.37 -8.33
CA VAL A 64 -14.33 -15.02 -7.03
C VAL A 64 -13.07 -15.03 -6.15
N LYS A 65 -11.90 -15.32 -6.73
CA LYS A 65 -10.64 -15.28 -6.00
C LYS A 65 -10.32 -13.88 -5.48
N ALA A 66 -10.50 -12.84 -6.30
CA ALA A 66 -10.31 -11.45 -5.91
C ALA A 66 -11.27 -11.03 -4.78
N LEU A 67 -12.55 -11.39 -4.91
CA LEU A 67 -13.57 -11.15 -3.89
C LEU A 67 -13.18 -11.76 -2.54
N ASN A 68 -12.86 -13.06 -2.54
CA ASN A 68 -12.51 -13.78 -1.33
C ASN A 68 -11.25 -13.22 -0.67
N ALA A 69 -10.23 -12.84 -1.45
CA ALA A 69 -9.01 -12.24 -0.93
C ALA A 69 -9.29 -10.92 -0.19
N VAL A 70 -10.09 -10.04 -0.78
CA VAL A 70 -10.45 -8.76 -0.14
C VAL A 70 -11.29 -8.97 1.10
N LEU A 71 -12.32 -9.82 1.04
CA LEU A 71 -13.18 -10.07 2.20
C LEU A 71 -12.41 -10.72 3.35
N ALA A 72 -11.47 -11.63 3.06
CA ALA A 72 -10.60 -12.21 4.06
C ALA A 72 -9.74 -11.15 4.76
N ILE A 73 -9.13 -10.22 4.00
CA ILE A 73 -8.35 -9.11 4.58
C ILE A 73 -9.23 -8.22 5.46
N LEU A 74 -10.45 -7.88 5.03
CA LEU A 74 -11.35 -7.03 5.81
C LEU A 74 -11.89 -7.70 7.07
N ALA A 75 -11.97 -9.03 7.08
CA ALA A 75 -12.48 -9.83 8.20
C ALA A 75 -11.40 -10.26 9.18
N ASP A 76 -10.12 -10.17 8.82
CA ASP A 76 -9.00 -10.58 9.68
C ASP A 76 -8.84 -9.60 10.87
N PRO A 77 -8.92 -10.09 12.11
CA PRO A 77 -8.72 -9.25 13.30
C PRO A 77 -7.37 -8.53 13.33
N LEU A 78 -6.32 -9.10 12.71
CA LEU A 78 -5.00 -8.48 12.61
C LEU A 78 -5.06 -7.14 11.85
N PHE A 79 -5.94 -7.03 10.86
CA PHE A 79 -6.09 -5.83 10.05
C PHE A 79 -7.23 -4.90 10.53
N ALA A 80 -8.01 -5.31 11.53
CA ALA A 80 -9.17 -4.54 12.01
C ALA A 80 -8.86 -3.08 12.37
N PRO A 81 -7.73 -2.75 13.05
CA PRO A 81 -7.37 -1.34 13.32
C PRO A 81 -7.22 -0.48 12.05
N LEU A 82 -6.74 -1.08 10.95
CA LEU A 82 -6.52 -0.40 9.66
C LEU A 82 -7.84 -0.01 8.99
N PHE A 83 -8.91 -0.73 9.27
CA PHE A 83 -10.24 -0.52 8.68
C PHE A 83 -11.25 0.12 9.64
N SER A 84 -10.77 0.61 10.79
CA SER A 84 -11.59 1.32 11.76
C SER A 84 -12.19 2.62 11.19
N PRO A 85 -13.29 3.14 11.76
CA PRO A 85 -13.86 4.43 11.36
C PRO A 85 -12.90 5.62 11.53
N ALA A 86 -11.89 5.49 12.38
CA ALA A 86 -10.84 6.50 12.57
C ALA A 86 -9.78 6.47 11.45
N SER A 87 -9.75 5.40 10.64
CA SER A 87 -8.84 5.26 9.52
C SER A 87 -9.32 6.00 8.28
N ARG A 88 -8.38 6.51 7.50
CA ARG A 88 -8.62 7.25 6.26
C ARG A 88 -7.83 6.62 5.12
N ALA A 89 -8.41 6.61 3.93
CA ALA A 89 -7.73 6.12 2.74
C ALA A 89 -7.21 7.29 1.92
N GLU A 90 -6.16 7.04 1.15
CA GLU A 90 -5.70 7.93 0.08
C GLU A 90 -5.38 9.33 0.59
N ILE A 91 -4.66 9.39 1.71
CA ILE A 91 -4.24 10.64 2.31
C ILE A 91 -3.08 11.21 1.52
N ALA A 92 -3.30 12.37 0.91
CA ALA A 92 -2.22 13.15 0.32
C ALA A 92 -1.30 13.66 1.43
N VAL A 93 0.02 13.51 1.23
CA VAL A 93 1.05 14.03 2.14
C VAL A 93 2.02 14.86 1.33
N MET A 94 2.37 16.04 1.85
CA MET A 94 3.33 16.93 1.23
C MET A 94 4.10 17.66 2.32
N GLY A 95 5.39 17.87 2.09
CA GLY A 95 6.22 18.70 2.93
C GLY A 95 7.61 18.82 2.35
N SER A 96 8.57 19.17 3.19
CA SER A 96 9.96 19.26 2.78
C SER A 96 10.87 18.62 3.81
N LEU A 97 11.89 17.91 3.33
CA LEU A 97 12.90 17.28 4.16
C LEU A 97 14.28 17.71 3.69
N GLU A 98 15.21 17.85 4.61
CA GLU A 98 16.60 18.11 4.27
C GLU A 98 17.27 16.82 3.79
N VAL A 99 17.82 16.86 2.58
CA VAL A 99 18.51 15.73 1.96
C VAL A 99 19.87 16.23 1.47
N LYS A 100 20.95 15.72 2.06
CA LYS A 100 22.33 16.11 1.74
C LYS A 100 22.54 17.63 1.82
N GLY A 101 22.09 18.24 2.92
CA GLY A 101 22.24 19.68 3.17
C GLY A 101 21.33 20.58 2.33
N LYS A 102 20.34 20.02 1.63
CA LYS A 102 19.41 20.79 0.80
C LYS A 102 17.97 20.40 1.09
N LEU A 103 17.13 21.41 1.30
CA LEU A 103 15.69 21.20 1.43
C LEU A 103 15.12 20.66 0.10
N ARG A 104 14.36 19.56 0.18
CA ARG A 104 13.69 18.90 -0.95
C ARG A 104 12.21 18.79 -0.64
N SER A 105 11.38 19.19 -1.60
CA SER A 105 9.94 18.94 -1.53
C SER A 105 9.66 17.46 -1.75
N ILE A 106 8.87 16.88 -0.86
CA ILE A 106 8.38 15.51 -0.93
C ILE A 106 6.87 15.57 -1.00
N SER A 107 6.29 14.82 -1.93
CA SER A 107 4.84 14.69 -2.08
C SER A 107 4.51 13.25 -2.39
N GLY A 108 3.43 12.74 -1.82
CA GLY A 108 2.97 11.40 -2.05
C GLY A 108 1.54 11.21 -1.58
N LYS A 109 1.12 9.95 -1.63
CA LYS A 109 -0.20 9.52 -1.19
C LYS A 109 -0.02 8.25 -0.36
N ILE A 110 -0.62 8.26 0.81
CA ILE A 110 -0.67 7.12 1.73
C ILE A 110 -1.97 6.38 1.46
N ASP A 111 -1.91 5.08 1.20
CA ASP A 111 -3.10 4.28 0.91
C ASP A 111 -4.04 4.21 2.12
N ARG A 112 -3.48 4.06 3.32
CA ARG A 112 -4.24 4.00 4.56
C ARG A 112 -3.48 4.66 5.72
N LEU A 113 -4.16 5.56 6.43
CA LEU A 113 -3.67 6.19 7.65
C LEU A 113 -4.67 5.94 8.78
N ALA A 114 -4.26 5.19 9.81
CA ALA A 114 -5.05 5.00 11.01
C ALA A 114 -4.44 5.82 12.15
N VAL A 115 -5.27 6.60 12.84
CA VAL A 115 -4.84 7.46 13.95
C VAL A 115 -5.56 7.00 15.21
N SER A 116 -4.79 6.63 16.23
CA SER A 116 -5.27 6.32 17.57
C SER A 116 -4.82 7.41 18.56
N GLU A 117 -5.18 7.26 19.84
CA GLU A 117 -4.73 8.16 20.90
C GLU A 117 -3.19 8.12 21.09
N HIS A 118 -2.57 6.97 20.85
CA HIS A 118 -1.15 6.71 21.15
C HIS A 118 -0.26 6.60 19.91
N SER A 119 -0.82 6.29 18.74
CA SER A 119 -0.05 5.98 17.55
C SER A 119 -0.72 6.46 16.26
N VAL A 120 0.10 6.55 15.22
CA VAL A 120 -0.31 6.79 13.83
C VAL A 120 0.26 5.67 12.99
N SER A 121 -0.59 4.88 12.35
CA SER A 121 -0.18 3.75 11.51
C SER A 121 -0.36 4.09 10.04
N ILE A 122 0.75 4.09 9.31
CA ILE A 122 0.80 4.23 7.85
C ILE A 122 0.79 2.83 7.25
N VAL A 123 -0.14 2.55 6.32
CA VAL A 123 -0.14 1.31 5.56
C VAL A 123 -0.21 1.60 4.07
N ASP A 124 0.64 0.91 3.32
CA ASP A 124 0.70 0.96 1.86
C ASP A 124 0.49 -0.45 1.30
N TYR A 125 -0.34 -0.55 0.26
CA TYR A 125 -0.80 -1.83 -0.29
C TYR A 125 0.08 -2.25 -1.46
N LYS A 126 0.51 -3.50 -1.43
CA LYS A 126 1.42 -4.06 -2.43
C LYS A 126 0.84 -5.32 -3.06
N THR A 127 0.97 -5.44 -4.37
CA THR A 127 0.42 -6.55 -5.16
C THR A 127 1.53 -7.40 -5.79
N ASN A 128 2.75 -7.32 -5.23
CA ASN A 128 3.94 -8.00 -5.75
C ASN A 128 3.75 -9.52 -5.86
N ARG A 129 4.43 -10.12 -6.84
CA ARG A 129 4.42 -11.56 -7.08
C ARG A 129 5.82 -12.07 -7.43
N PRO A 130 6.44 -12.94 -6.62
CA PRO A 130 5.99 -13.34 -5.28
C PRO A 130 5.99 -12.16 -4.30
N ALA A 131 5.14 -12.24 -3.27
CA ALA A 131 5.19 -11.29 -2.18
C ALA A 131 6.39 -11.64 -1.26
N PRO A 132 7.16 -10.64 -0.79
CA PRO A 132 8.12 -10.82 0.30
C PRO A 132 7.46 -11.52 1.48
N THR A 133 8.22 -12.39 2.13
CA THR A 133 7.82 -13.13 3.33
C THR A 133 8.45 -12.57 4.59
N THR A 134 9.59 -11.90 4.45
CA THR A 134 10.33 -11.22 5.53
C THR A 134 10.66 -9.77 5.17
N LEU A 135 11.11 -9.00 6.16
CA LEU A 135 11.51 -7.61 5.97
C LEU A 135 12.71 -7.47 5.03
N GLU A 136 13.66 -8.41 5.06
CA GLU A 136 14.89 -8.39 4.27
C GLU A 136 14.62 -8.55 2.77
N GLU A 137 13.50 -9.19 2.42
CA GLU A 137 13.02 -9.36 1.06
C GLU A 137 12.26 -8.13 0.53
N VAL A 138 11.90 -7.18 1.39
CA VAL A 138 11.18 -5.97 1.00
C VAL A 138 12.09 -5.07 0.15
N PRO A 139 11.65 -4.63 -1.05
CA PRO A 139 12.40 -3.67 -1.84
C PRO A 139 12.78 -2.41 -1.04
N PRO A 140 14.06 -2.00 -1.01
CA PRO A 140 14.50 -0.84 -0.23
C PRO A 140 13.74 0.46 -0.55
N ALA A 141 13.26 0.60 -1.78
CA ALA A 141 12.44 1.74 -2.20
C ALA A 141 11.12 1.85 -1.42
N TYR A 142 10.50 0.74 -1.04
CA TYR A 142 9.26 0.75 -0.25
C TYR A 142 9.54 1.17 1.20
N VAL A 143 10.66 0.71 1.76
CA VAL A 143 11.10 1.14 3.10
C VAL A 143 11.38 2.65 3.10
N LEU A 144 12.13 3.13 2.12
CA LEU A 144 12.44 4.57 1.99
C LEU A 144 11.18 5.42 1.81
N GLN A 145 10.24 4.97 0.98
CA GLN A 145 8.96 5.66 0.77
C GLN A 145 8.20 5.84 2.09
N LEU A 146 8.02 4.77 2.86
CA LEU A 146 7.32 4.84 4.14
C LEU A 146 8.10 5.62 5.20
N ALA A 147 9.44 5.57 5.16
CA ALA A 147 10.28 6.39 6.03
C ALA A 147 10.10 7.88 5.74
N LEU A 148 10.02 8.29 4.47
CA LEU A 148 9.72 9.67 4.08
C LEU A 148 8.33 10.10 4.57
N TYR A 149 7.31 9.26 4.40
CA TYR A 149 5.97 9.57 4.90
C TYR A 149 5.95 9.69 6.43
N ARG A 150 6.63 8.79 7.14
CA ARG A 150 6.78 8.86 8.60
C ARG A 150 7.43 10.17 9.03
N ALA A 151 8.53 10.58 8.40
CA ALA A 151 9.22 11.82 8.71
C ALA A 151 8.35 13.06 8.46
N LEU A 152 7.50 13.05 7.42
CA LEU A 152 6.56 14.14 7.16
C LEU A 152 5.40 14.19 8.17
N LEU A 153 4.96 13.04 8.68
CA LEU A 153 3.83 12.98 9.62
C LEU A 153 4.24 13.19 11.08
N GLN A 154 5.45 12.79 11.49
CA GLN A 154 5.91 12.91 12.88
C GLN A 154 5.70 14.30 13.49
N PRO A 155 6.04 15.42 12.82
CA PRO A 155 5.81 16.76 13.36
C PRO A 155 4.32 17.11 13.57
N LEU A 156 3.41 16.45 12.85
CA LEU A 156 1.97 16.70 12.93
C LEU A 156 1.29 15.98 14.10
N TYR A 157 1.96 14.99 14.69
CA TYR A 157 1.40 14.14 15.76
C TYR A 157 2.35 14.08 16.97
N PRO A 158 2.57 15.21 17.68
CA PRO A 158 3.44 15.24 18.85
C PRO A 158 2.94 14.26 19.92
N GLY A 159 3.87 13.48 20.48
CA GLY A 159 3.57 12.49 21.52
C GLY A 159 2.92 11.20 21.04
N ARG A 160 2.83 10.98 19.71
CA ARG A 160 2.35 9.72 19.14
C ARG A 160 3.43 9.01 18.34
N ASP A 161 3.47 7.69 18.46
CA ASP A 161 4.38 6.87 17.67
C ASP A 161 3.85 6.71 16.24
N VAL A 162 4.61 7.23 15.27
CA VAL A 162 4.32 7.03 13.85
C VAL A 162 4.97 5.73 13.37
N GLN A 163 4.14 4.72 13.12
CA GLN A 163 4.48 3.38 12.68
C GLN A 163 4.12 3.18 11.21
N ALA A 164 4.77 2.22 10.55
CA ALA A 164 4.48 1.92 9.15
C ALA A 164 4.51 0.41 8.87
N ALA A 165 3.67 -0.04 7.95
CA ALA A 165 3.65 -1.41 7.49
C ALA A 165 3.28 -1.51 6.00
N LEU A 166 3.70 -2.60 5.37
CA LEU A 166 3.29 -2.97 4.02
C LEU A 166 2.29 -4.11 4.10
N LEU A 167 1.14 -3.96 3.44
CA LEU A 167 0.16 -5.04 3.30
C LEU A 167 0.23 -5.63 1.90
N PHE A 168 0.72 -6.86 1.79
CA PHE A 168 0.75 -7.61 0.55
C PHE A 168 -0.59 -8.32 0.33
N THR A 169 -1.33 -7.95 -0.72
CA THR A 169 -2.75 -8.35 -0.86
C THR A 169 -2.95 -9.66 -1.64
N GLU A 170 -1.95 -10.11 -2.40
CA GLU A 170 -2.00 -11.40 -3.14
C GLU A 170 -1.82 -12.60 -2.21
N ALA A 171 -0.97 -12.44 -1.19
CA ALA A 171 -0.80 -13.36 -0.09
C ALA A 171 -0.90 -12.50 1.18
N PRO A 172 -2.11 -12.36 1.77
CA PRO A 172 -2.40 -11.43 2.86
C PRO A 172 -1.35 -11.49 3.96
N ARG A 173 -0.43 -10.53 3.92
CA ARG A 173 0.71 -10.47 4.82
C ARG A 173 0.99 -9.03 5.18
N LEU A 174 1.02 -8.76 6.48
CA LEU A 174 1.57 -7.54 7.01
C LEU A 174 3.07 -7.71 7.22
N ILE A 175 3.86 -6.79 6.69
CA ILE A 175 5.26 -6.63 7.08
C ILE A 175 5.38 -5.26 7.72
N GLU A 176 5.48 -5.26 9.05
CA GLU A 176 5.78 -4.06 9.81
C GLU A 176 7.20 -3.60 9.53
N LEU A 177 7.39 -2.28 9.41
CA LEU A 177 8.71 -1.68 9.23
C LEU A 177 9.20 -1.16 10.59
N PRO A 178 10.25 -1.75 11.17
CA PRO A 178 10.85 -1.24 12.39
C PRO A 178 11.33 0.20 12.21
N ALA A 179 11.25 1.00 13.29
CA ALA A 179 11.74 2.38 13.29
C ALA A 179 13.19 2.47 12.79
N SER A 180 14.07 1.58 13.28
CA SER A 180 15.47 1.50 12.85
C SER A 180 15.63 1.31 11.35
N ALA A 181 14.86 0.42 10.72
CA ALA A 181 14.94 0.18 9.28
C ALA A 181 14.55 1.41 8.46
N MET A 182 13.56 2.17 8.94
CA MET A 182 13.14 3.44 8.33
C MET A 182 14.16 4.56 8.57
N ASP A 183 14.69 4.66 9.78
CA ASP A 183 15.71 5.65 10.15
C ASP A 183 16.98 5.43 9.32
N ASP A 184 17.43 4.18 9.18
CA ASP A 184 18.57 3.80 8.33
C ASP A 184 18.33 4.13 6.85
N ALA A 185 17.09 3.96 6.36
CA ALA A 185 16.74 4.30 4.98
C ALA A 185 16.82 5.82 4.75
N LEU A 186 16.37 6.63 5.71
CA LEU A 186 16.50 8.08 5.66
C LEU A 186 17.97 8.51 5.74
N ALA A 187 18.76 7.96 6.66
CA ALA A 187 20.17 8.28 6.81
C ALA A 187 20.95 8.05 5.49
N ARG A 188 20.72 6.91 4.82
CA ARG A 188 21.29 6.62 3.50
C ARG A 188 20.89 7.64 2.43
N LEU A 189 19.65 8.13 2.46
CA LEU A 189 19.19 9.17 1.53
C LEU A 189 19.85 10.52 1.84
N THR A 190 19.92 10.91 3.11
CA THR A 190 20.45 12.20 3.57
C THR A 190 21.97 12.27 3.56
N GLY A 191 22.66 11.12 3.49
CA GLY A 191 24.11 11.02 3.56
C GLY A 191 24.67 11.25 4.96
N ALA A 192 23.87 10.96 5.99
CA ALA A 192 24.23 11.04 7.41
C ALA A 192 24.71 9.68 7.93
#